data_AF-A0AA43FFH6-F1
#
_entry.id   AF-A0AA43FFH6-F1
#
_cell.length_a   1.000
_cell.length_b   1.000
_cell.length_c   1.000
_cell.angle_alpha   90.00
_cell.angle_beta   90.00
_cell.angle_gamma   90.00
#
_symmetry.space_group_name_H-M   'P 1'
#
loop_
_entity.id
_entity.type
_entity.pdbx_description
1 polymer ?
#
loop_
_entity_poly.entity_id
_entity_poly.type
_entity_poly.pdbx_seq_one_letter_code
_entity_poly.pdbx_strand_id
1 'polypeptide(L)'
;MIVRLLLAMALFGLAWLAVGWWERRQGNQVAGVSPGVTMFTTDDCRICPLAMETLAGAGVPVTVRSALDPLAEALAVRSVPTLVVADSQGYVTLRRTGRAVITDVRSIASALAEAFPAA
;
A
#
# COMPACT_ATOMS: atom_id res chain seq x y z
N MET A 1 33.62 19.96 28.85
CA MET A 1 33.56 19.78 27.38
C MET A 1 33.02 18.40 26.97
N ILE A 2 33.47 17.31 27.61
CA ILE A 2 33.10 15.92 27.26
C ILE A 2 31.58 15.67 27.25
N VAL A 3 30.82 16.18 28.24
CA VAL A 3 29.37 15.98 28.32
C VAL A 3 28.61 16.58 27.13
N ARG A 4 29.04 17.75 26.62
CA ARG A 4 28.43 18.38 25.44
C ARG A 4 28.67 17.59 24.16
N LEU A 5 29.85 16.97 24.05
CA LEU A 5 30.22 16.11 22.92
C LEU A 5 29.39 14.81 22.89
N LEU A 6 29.21 14.17 24.04
CA LEU A 6 28.36 12.98 24.17
C LEU A 6 26.88 13.29 23.85
N LEU A 7 26.38 14.44 24.31
CA LEU A 7 25.01 14.85 24.04
C LEU A 7 24.79 15.11 22.54
N ALA A 8 25.76 15.75 21.86
CA ALA A 8 25.71 15.98 20.42
C ALA A 8 25.70 14.66 19.62
N MET A 9 26.55 13.69 19.98
CA MET A 9 26.53 12.37 19.33
C MET A 9 25.21 11.62 19.53
N ALA A 10 24.66 11.65 20.75
CA ALA A 10 23.39 10.99 21.04
C ALA A 10 22.22 11.59 20.22
N LEU A 11 22.14 12.92 20.13
CA LEU A 11 21.12 13.60 19.32
C LEU A 11 21.28 13.29 17.83
N PHE A 12 22.52 13.22 17.33
CA PHE A 12 22.78 12.89 15.94
C PHE A 12 22.39 11.44 15.62
N GLY A 13 22.69 10.50 16.52
CA GLY A 13 22.27 9.10 16.39
C GLY A 13 20.74 8.92 16.42
N LEU A 14 20.05 9.64 17.31
CA LEU A 14 18.58 9.64 17.38
C LEU A 14 17.94 10.25 16.14
N ALA A 15 18.49 11.34 15.60
CA ALA A 15 18.03 11.94 14.36
C ALA A 15 18.16 10.97 13.17
N TRP A 16 19.29 10.27 13.06
CA TRP A 16 19.50 9.24 12.05
C TRP A 16 18.52 8.07 12.17
N LEU A 17 18.25 7.62 13.40
CA LEU A 17 17.24 6.59 13.65
C LEU A 17 15.85 7.06 13.23
N ALA A 18 15.48 8.31 13.51
CA ALA A 18 14.20 8.88 13.10
C ALA A 18 14.07 8.93 11.57
N VAL A 19 15.14 9.32 10.85
CA VAL A 19 15.17 9.32 9.38
C VAL A 19 15.03 7.90 8.83
N GLY A 20 15.81 6.93 9.33
CA GLY A 20 15.70 5.55 8.87
C GLY A 20 14.35 4.90 9.20
N TRP A 21 13.70 5.31 10.29
CA TRP A 21 12.34 4.90 10.60
C TRP A 21 11.31 5.54 9.67
N TRP A 22 11.52 6.79 9.29
CA TRP A 22 10.66 7.52 8.36
C TRP A 22 10.78 6.99 6.93
N GLU A 23 12.00 6.72 6.45
CA GLU A 23 12.24 6.06 5.15
C GLU A 23 11.61 4.67 5.09
N ARG A 24 11.63 3.91 6.19
CA ARG A 24 10.92 2.62 6.25
C ARG A 24 9.40 2.76 6.24
N ARG A 25 8.86 3.88 6.73
CA ARG A 25 7.41 4.15 6.71
C ARG A 25 6.94 4.62 5.34
N GLN A 26 7.78 5.35 4.60
CA GLN A 26 7.51 5.67 3.21
C GLN A 26 7.65 4.40 2.38
N GLY A 27 6.57 3.61 2.29
CA GLY A 27 6.49 2.50 1.34
C GLY A 27 6.88 2.96 -0.07
N ASN A 28 7.20 2.04 -0.97
CA ASN A 28 7.65 2.41 -2.33
C ASN A 28 6.65 3.37 -2.99
N GLN A 29 7.06 4.64 -3.16
CA GLN A 29 6.29 5.59 -3.94
C GLN A 29 6.35 5.14 -5.39
N VAL A 30 5.19 4.87 -5.97
CA VAL A 30 5.12 4.42 -7.37
C VAL A 30 4.36 5.48 -8.14
N ALA A 31 5.08 6.17 -9.03
CA ALA A 31 4.51 7.22 -9.86
C ALA A 31 3.33 6.66 -10.67
N GLY A 32 2.18 7.34 -10.61
CA GLY A 32 0.97 6.97 -11.37
C GLY A 32 -0.03 6.09 -10.62
N VAL A 33 0.23 5.69 -9.37
CA VAL A 33 -0.80 5.03 -8.54
C VAL A 33 -1.79 6.09 -8.04
N SER A 34 -3.06 5.93 -8.41
CA SER A 34 -4.14 6.79 -7.90
C SER A 34 -4.40 6.49 -6.42
N PRO A 35 -4.62 7.53 -5.58
CA PRO A 35 -5.04 7.34 -4.20
C PRO A 35 -6.27 6.43 -4.10
N GLY A 36 -6.27 5.54 -3.12
CA GLY A 36 -7.37 4.60 -2.85
C GLY A 36 -7.00 3.15 -3.13
N VAL A 37 -8.00 2.32 -3.43
CA VAL A 37 -7.81 0.89 -3.68
C VAL A 37 -7.80 0.61 -5.18
N THR A 38 -6.71 0.02 -5.68
CA THR A 38 -6.59 -0.44 -7.07
C THR A 38 -6.44 -1.95 -7.10
N MET A 39 -7.25 -2.64 -7.89
CA MET A 39 -7.14 -4.08 -8.12
C MET A 39 -6.73 -4.37 -9.56
N PHE A 40 -5.62 -5.08 -9.72
CA PHE A 40 -5.12 -5.60 -11.00
C PHE A 40 -5.70 -6.98 -11.28
N THR A 41 -6.26 -7.16 -12.48
CA THR A 41 -6.93 -8.38 -12.93
C THR A 41 -6.53 -8.75 -14.37
N THR A 42 -6.90 -9.96 -14.79
CA THR A 42 -6.92 -10.40 -16.20
C THR A 42 -8.27 -11.03 -16.52
N ASP A 43 -8.57 -11.20 -17.81
CA ASP A 43 -9.83 -11.81 -18.27
C ASP A 43 -9.96 -13.29 -17.84
N ASP A 44 -8.84 -14.01 -17.77
CA ASP A 44 -8.80 -15.42 -17.38
C ASP A 44 -8.83 -15.65 -15.85
N CYS A 45 -8.93 -14.59 -15.05
CA CYS A 45 -8.85 -14.68 -13.61
C CYS A 45 -10.16 -15.18 -12.98
N ARG A 46 -10.23 -16.50 -12.72
CA ARG A 46 -11.42 -17.16 -12.14
C ARG A 46 -11.82 -16.64 -10.75
N ILE A 47 -10.87 -16.16 -9.96
CA ILE A 47 -11.13 -15.70 -8.58
C ILE A 47 -11.34 -14.19 -8.47
N CYS A 48 -11.12 -13.44 -9.56
CA CYS A 48 -11.26 -11.98 -9.56
C CYS A 48 -12.70 -11.49 -9.39
N PRO A 49 -13.75 -12.14 -9.97
CA PRO A 49 -15.13 -11.79 -9.68
C PRO A 49 -15.48 -11.92 -8.20
N LEU A 50 -15.06 -13.01 -7.56
CA LEU A 50 -15.30 -13.24 -6.13
C LEU A 50 -14.60 -12.19 -5.27
N ALA A 51 -13.37 -11.78 -5.62
CA ALA A 51 -12.66 -10.71 -4.93
C ALA A 51 -13.40 -9.37 -5.07
N MET A 52 -13.90 -9.03 -6.26
CA MET A 52 -14.70 -7.83 -6.49
C MET A 52 -15.98 -7.81 -5.66
N GLU A 53 -16.73 -8.91 -5.66
CA GLU A 53 -17.96 -9.05 -4.85
C GLU A 53 -17.67 -8.89 -3.36
N THR A 54 -16.57 -9.47 -2.88
CA THR A 54 -16.20 -9.39 -1.46
C THR A 54 -15.83 -7.96 -1.06
N LEU A 55 -15.07 -7.25 -1.90
CA LEU A 55 -14.69 -5.86 -1.66
C LEU A 55 -15.90 -4.91 -1.74
N ALA A 56 -16.77 -5.12 -2.73
CA ALA A 56 -18.01 -4.37 -2.87
C ALA A 56 -18.95 -4.60 -1.68
N GLY A 57 -19.09 -5.85 -1.21
CA GLY A 57 -19.87 -6.19 -0.02
C GLY A 57 -19.34 -5.56 1.27
N ALA A 58 -18.04 -5.26 1.31
CA ALA A 58 -17.40 -4.52 2.40
C ALA A 58 -17.46 -2.98 2.23
N GLY A 59 -18.09 -2.47 1.16
CA GLY A 59 -18.19 -1.04 0.88
C GLY A 59 -16.86 -0.39 0.48
N VAL A 60 -15.87 -1.18 0.03
CA VAL A 60 -14.57 -0.66 -0.38
C VAL A 60 -14.65 -0.22 -1.85
N PRO A 61 -14.43 1.07 -2.17
CA PRO A 61 -14.39 1.53 -3.56
C PRO A 61 -13.09 1.06 -4.22
N VAL A 62 -13.21 0.24 -5.27
CA VAL A 62 -12.06 -0.36 -5.96
C VAL A 62 -11.99 0.16 -7.40
N THR A 63 -10.81 0.66 -7.79
CA THR A 63 -10.47 0.92 -9.19
C THR A 63 -9.89 -0.34 -9.82
N VAL A 64 -10.49 -0.83 -10.89
CA VAL A 64 -10.00 -2.04 -11.57
C VAL A 64 -9.06 -1.66 -12.71
N ARG A 65 -7.91 -2.34 -12.79
CA ARG A 65 -6.93 -2.19 -13.88
C ARG A 65 -6.50 -3.54 -14.43
N SER A 66 -6.05 -3.55 -15.68
CA SER A 66 -5.44 -4.74 -16.28
C SER A 66 -4.06 -4.99 -15.68
N ALA A 67 -3.68 -6.26 -15.49
CA ALA A 67 -2.31 -6.65 -15.14
C ALA A 67 -1.30 -6.38 -16.26
N LEU A 68 -1.76 -6.02 -17.47
CA LEU A 68 -0.94 -5.55 -18.59
C LEU A 68 -0.74 -4.03 -18.60
N ASP A 69 -1.35 -3.30 -17.65
CA ASP A 69 -1.14 -1.86 -17.49
C ASP A 69 0.34 -1.57 -17.12
N PRO A 70 1.00 -0.54 -17.68
CA PRO A 70 2.37 -0.17 -17.30
C PRO A 70 2.56 0.03 -15.80
N LEU A 71 1.51 0.47 -15.09
CA LEU A 71 1.51 0.61 -13.64
C LEU A 71 1.67 -0.74 -12.92
N ALA A 72 1.12 -1.82 -13.49
CA ALA A 72 1.25 -3.16 -12.95
C ALA A 72 2.72 -3.62 -13.00
N GLU A 73 3.45 -3.27 -14.07
CA GLU A 73 4.89 -3.52 -14.20
C GLU A 73 5.69 -2.71 -13.17
N ALA A 74 5.41 -1.42 -13.03
CA ALA A 74 6.04 -0.55 -12.04
C ALA A 74 5.82 -1.05 -10.59
N LEU A 75 4.66 -1.66 -10.32
CA LEU A 75 4.32 -2.29 -9.05
C LEU A 75 4.79 -3.75 -8.93
N ALA A 76 5.48 -4.28 -9.96
CA ALA A 76 5.90 -5.67 -10.05
C ALA A 76 4.74 -6.66 -9.76
N VAL A 77 3.57 -6.43 -10.34
CA VAL A 77 2.41 -7.33 -10.27
C VAL A 77 2.71 -8.59 -11.06
N ARG A 78 2.79 -9.73 -10.36
CA ARG A 78 3.12 -11.04 -10.97
C ARG A 78 1.97 -12.04 -10.95
N SER A 79 0.91 -11.73 -10.21
CA SER A 79 -0.25 -12.59 -10.04
C SER A 79 -1.52 -11.75 -9.93
N VAL A 80 -2.66 -12.37 -10.27
CA VAL A 80 -3.97 -11.73 -10.18
C VAL A 80 -4.93 -12.57 -9.32
N PRO A 81 -5.87 -11.93 -8.60
CA PRO A 81 -5.99 -10.50 -8.40
C PRO A 81 -4.82 -9.98 -7.55
N THR A 82 -4.31 -8.79 -7.86
CA THR A 82 -3.42 -8.05 -6.95
C THR A 82 -4.11 -6.77 -6.55
N LEU A 83 -4.32 -6.58 -5.26
CA LEU A 83 -4.89 -5.38 -4.69
C LEU A 83 -3.79 -4.53 -4.05
N VAL A 84 -3.84 -3.23 -4.32
CA VAL A 84 -2.92 -2.22 -3.83
C VAL A 84 -3.75 -1.11 -3.20
N VAL A 85 -3.41 -0.73 -1.97
CA VAL A 85 -3.97 0.45 -1.30
C VAL A 85 -2.89 1.51 -1.32
N ALA A 86 -3.22 2.68 -1.85
CA ALA A 86 -2.35 3.84 -1.86
C ALA A 86 -2.98 5.01 -1.11
N ASP A 87 -2.14 5.78 -0.41
CA ASP A 87 -2.57 6.98 0.29
C ASP A 87 -2.77 8.19 -0.64
N SER A 88 -3.15 9.34 -0.07
CA SER A 88 -3.34 10.59 -0.82
C SER A 88 -2.09 11.10 -1.55
N GLN A 89 -0.90 10.64 -1.16
CA GLN A 89 0.37 11.02 -1.76
C GLN A 89 0.88 9.97 -2.79
N GLY A 90 0.11 8.90 -3.01
CA GLY A 90 0.44 7.82 -3.93
C GLY A 90 1.42 6.78 -3.37
N TYR A 91 1.65 6.76 -2.05
CA TYR A 91 2.43 5.71 -1.41
C TYR A 91 1.62 4.46 -1.22
N VAL A 92 2.19 3.31 -1.57
CA VAL A 92 1.55 2.01 -1.35
C VAL A 92 1.66 1.65 0.14
N THR A 93 0.52 1.64 0.83
CA THR A 93 0.42 1.28 2.26
C THR A 93 0.13 -0.21 2.45
N LEU A 94 -0.55 -0.83 1.51
CA LEU A 94 -0.89 -2.26 1.55
C LEU A 94 -0.85 -2.88 0.16
N ARG A 95 -0.36 -4.12 0.10
CA ARG A 95 -0.48 -4.97 -1.08
C ARG A 95 -0.95 -6.37 -0.69
N ARG A 96 -1.90 -6.91 -1.43
CA ARG A 96 -2.41 -8.29 -1.28
C ARG A 96 -2.58 -8.94 -2.65
N THR A 97 -2.36 -10.25 -2.73
CA THR A 97 -2.41 -10.99 -3.99
C THR A 97 -3.17 -12.30 -3.84
N GLY A 98 -3.78 -12.74 -4.93
CA GLY A 98 -4.52 -14.00 -4.99
C GLY A 98 -5.66 -14.05 -3.97
N ARG A 99 -5.75 -15.18 -3.25
CA ARG A 99 -6.80 -15.43 -2.25
C ARG A 99 -6.74 -14.50 -1.04
N ALA A 100 -5.58 -13.91 -0.75
CA ALA A 100 -5.43 -13.00 0.38
C ALA A 100 -6.28 -11.73 0.21
N VAL A 101 -6.60 -11.36 -1.04
CA VAL A 101 -7.53 -10.25 -1.34
C VAL A 101 -8.94 -10.51 -0.77
N ILE A 102 -9.36 -11.78 -0.72
CA ILE A 102 -10.68 -12.21 -0.27
C ILE A 102 -10.68 -12.45 1.25
N THR A 103 -9.62 -13.05 1.79
CA THR A 103 -9.56 -13.43 3.21
C THR A 103 -9.22 -12.26 4.13
N ASP A 104 -8.50 -11.26 3.63
CA ASP A 104 -7.94 -10.18 4.46
C ASP A 104 -8.69 -8.85 4.30
N VAL A 105 -9.97 -8.89 3.93
CA VAL A 105 -10.78 -7.69 3.64
C VAL A 105 -10.79 -6.70 4.81
N ARG A 106 -10.76 -7.20 6.06
CA ARG A 106 -10.61 -6.35 7.24
C ARG A 106 -9.30 -5.56 7.24
N SER A 107 -8.18 -6.21 6.91
CA SER A 107 -6.88 -5.55 6.82
C SER A 107 -6.87 -4.49 5.70
N ILE A 108 -7.59 -4.76 4.60
CA ILE A 108 -7.72 -3.82 3.48
C ILE A 108 -8.54 -2.59 3.92
N ALA A 109 -9.67 -2.80 4.60
CA ALA A 109 -10.49 -1.73 5.13
C ALA A 109 -9.75 -0.87 6.17
N SER A 110 -9.00 -1.50 7.08
CA SER A 110 -8.16 -0.79 8.04
C SER A 110 -7.07 0.04 7.37
N ALA A 111 -6.35 -0.52 6.41
CA ALA A 111 -5.33 0.22 5.66
C ALA A 111 -5.92 1.40 4.88
N LEU A 112 -7.13 1.26 4.33
CA LEU A 112 -7.83 2.35 3.68
C LEU A 112 -8.24 3.45 4.67
N ALA A 113 -8.75 3.07 5.84
CA ALA A 113 -9.12 4.03 6.89
C ALA A 113 -7.91 4.79 7.45
N GLU A 114 -6.76 4.13 7.57
CA GLU A 114 -5.50 4.76 7.97
C GLU A 114 -4.96 5.72 6.89
N ALA A 115 -5.11 5.34 5.62
CA ALA A 115 -4.67 6.15 4.48
C ALA A 115 -5.56 7.37 4.22
N PHE A 116 -6.84 7.30 4.59
CA PHE A 116 -7.83 8.37 4.42
C PHE A 116 -8.64 8.57 5.71
N PRO A 117 -8.04 9.15 6.76
CA PRO A 117 -8.79 9.48 7.97
C PRO A 117 -9.91 10.47 7.59
N ALA A 118 -11.14 10.15 8.00
CA ALA A 118 -12.26 11.07 7.83
C ALA A 118 -11.91 12.40 8.51
N ALA A 119 -11.84 13.47 7.71
CA ALA A 119 -11.59 14.83 8.15
C ALA A 119 -12.75 15.38 9.00
#